data_AF-A0A7E5X2Z0-F1
#
_entry.id   AF-A0A7E5X2Z0-F1
#
_cell.length_a   1.000
_cell.length_b   1.000
_cell.length_c   1.000
_cell.angle_alpha   90.00
_cell.angle_beta   90.00
_cell.angle_gamma   90.00
#
_symmetry.space_group_name_H-M   'P 1'
#
loop_
_entity.id
_entity.type
_entity.pdbx_description
1 polymer ?
#
loop_
_entity_poly.entity_id
_entity_poly.type
_entity_poly.pdbx_seq_one_letter_code
_entity_poly.pdbx_strand_id
1 'polypeptide(L)'
;MCATAALGCWATCMPGYAVLSIYFMVVLALLLCESAGGVIAAIWPRCLGLQSSRGGAVGALQTYYALPDFEHFTAAVDLAQTELECCGMTDARNYDMSAWQLRRLGPRGMSVPLSCCVQDRERASYLNPAPVNASRCQEVQPNPTFRYVPGCLGPLEDWYQQQYLILMLGLFIVALFKLGVLLSTIFSCIRLRRRKQILQTFSMKSLDNNTNENIYESKLSAVHDEPITAKYTQPNNFYSPRIRNPRIFHNRPNEVV
;
A
#
# COMPACT_ATOMS: atom_id res chain seq x y z
N MET A 1 -3.28 -8.18 0.66
CA MET A 1 -4.21 -8.01 1.79
C MET A 1 -3.89 -8.95 2.95
N CYS A 2 -3.88 -10.28 2.75
CA CYS A 2 -3.58 -11.23 3.84
C CYS A 2 -2.13 -11.12 4.36
N ALA A 3 -1.13 -11.00 3.47
CA ALA A 3 0.27 -10.82 3.86
C ALA A 3 0.50 -9.50 4.64
N THR A 4 -0.14 -8.41 4.23
CA THR A 4 -0.06 -7.11 4.92
C THR A 4 -0.76 -7.12 6.27
N ALA A 5 -1.85 -7.88 6.41
CA ALA A 5 -2.54 -8.06 7.69
C ALA A 5 -1.70 -8.91 8.66
N ALA A 6 -1.10 -10.00 8.18
CA ALA A 6 -0.20 -10.84 8.98
C ALA A 6 1.06 -10.07 9.42
N LEU A 7 1.66 -9.27 8.53
CA LEU A 7 2.78 -8.39 8.86
C LEU A 7 2.38 -7.29 9.85
N GLY A 8 1.16 -6.76 9.77
CA GLY A 8 0.63 -5.81 10.74
C GLY A 8 0.47 -6.42 12.14
N CYS A 9 -0.06 -7.65 12.22
CA CYS A 9 -0.17 -8.40 13.47
C CYS A 9 1.22 -8.69 14.06
N TRP A 10 2.15 -9.18 13.23
CA TRP A 10 3.52 -9.46 13.64
C TRP A 10 4.29 -8.21 14.08
N ALA A 11 4.11 -7.07 13.38
CA ALA A 11 4.70 -5.79 13.73
C ALA A 11 4.18 -5.23 15.08
N THR A 12 2.98 -5.65 15.49
CA THR A 12 2.43 -5.28 16.81
C THR A 12 3.01 -6.15 17.92
N CYS A 13 3.29 -7.43 17.64
CA CYS A 13 3.83 -8.40 18.61
C CYS A 13 5.35 -8.26 18.85
N MET A 14 6.12 -7.79 17.87
CA MET A 14 7.58 -7.65 17.97
C MET A 14 7.99 -6.17 18.02
N PRO A 15 8.39 -5.62 19.19
CA PRO A 15 8.72 -4.22 19.37
C PRO A 15 10.12 -3.89 18.82
N GLY A 16 10.30 -4.02 17.50
CA GLY A 16 11.50 -3.58 16.78
C GLY A 16 11.19 -2.40 15.89
N TYR A 17 11.92 -1.28 16.05
CA TYR A 17 11.79 -0.10 15.16
C TYR A 17 11.98 -0.47 13.68
N ALA A 18 12.81 -1.47 13.39
CA ALA A 18 13.03 -1.98 12.03
C ALA A 18 11.75 -2.60 11.43
N VAL A 19 11.03 -3.44 12.19
CA VAL A 19 9.81 -4.13 11.70
C VAL A 19 8.69 -3.13 11.43
N LEU A 20 8.50 -2.16 12.33
CA LEU A 20 7.51 -1.09 12.14
C LEU A 20 7.85 -0.18 10.95
N SER A 21 9.14 0.10 10.74
CA SER A 21 9.61 0.86 9.58
C SER A 21 9.38 0.11 8.27
N ILE A 22 9.67 -1.18 8.21
CA ILE A 22 9.41 -2.02 7.03
C ILE A 22 7.91 -2.06 6.73
N TYR A 23 7.08 -2.25 7.76
CA TYR A 23 5.62 -2.23 7.62
C TYR A 23 5.13 -0.90 7.02
N PHE A 24 5.60 0.24 7.55
CA PHE A 24 5.27 1.56 7.03
C PHE A 24 5.65 1.71 5.55
N MET A 25 6.88 1.31 5.18
CA MET A 25 7.34 1.38 3.79
C MET A 25 6.51 0.52 2.85
N VAL A 26 6.12 -0.70 3.27
CA VAL A 26 5.26 -1.58 2.49
C VAL A 26 3.87 -0.96 2.30
N VAL A 27 3.24 -0.45 3.35
CA VAL A 27 1.91 0.17 3.25
C VAL A 27 1.95 1.43 2.39
N LEU A 28 3.00 2.26 2.52
CA LEU A 28 3.21 3.45 1.69
C LEU A 28 3.37 3.07 0.21
N ALA A 29 4.22 2.09 -0.09
CA ALA A 29 4.41 1.60 -1.46
C ALA A 29 3.09 1.09 -2.06
N LEU A 30 2.29 0.34 -1.29
CA LEU A 30 0.99 -0.14 -1.73
C LEU A 30 -0.03 0.98 -1.97
N LEU A 31 0.03 2.07 -1.20
CA LEU A 31 -0.82 3.24 -1.42
C LEU A 31 -0.42 3.97 -2.71
N LEU A 32 0.88 4.11 -2.97
CA LEU A 32 1.39 4.73 -4.20
C LEU A 32 1.08 3.89 -5.43
N CYS A 33 1.22 2.56 -5.36
CA CYS A 33 0.85 1.67 -6.45
C CYS A 33 -0.67 1.72 -6.72
N GLU A 34 -1.49 1.77 -5.68
CA GLU A 34 -2.94 1.89 -5.84
C GLU A 34 -3.36 3.22 -6.45
N SER A 35 -2.77 4.33 -6.00
CA SER A 35 -3.09 5.64 -6.56
C SER A 35 -2.62 5.76 -8.01
N ALA A 36 -1.42 5.27 -8.34
CA ALA A 36 -0.93 5.17 -9.70
C ALA A 36 -1.85 4.30 -10.57
N GLY A 37 -2.25 3.13 -10.07
CA GLY A 37 -3.18 2.23 -10.74
C GLY A 37 -4.54 2.87 -11.00
N GLY A 38 -5.09 3.59 -10.01
CA GLY A 38 -6.35 4.33 -10.16
C GLY A 38 -6.26 5.47 -11.17
N VAL A 39 -5.15 6.21 -11.20
CA VAL A 39 -4.89 7.25 -12.21
C VAL A 39 -4.79 6.63 -13.60
N ILE A 40 -4.03 5.54 -13.74
CA ILE A 40 -3.92 4.81 -15.00
C ILE A 40 -5.30 4.33 -15.46
N ALA A 41 -6.09 3.71 -14.58
CA ALA A 41 -7.44 3.22 -14.89
C ALA A 41 -8.42 4.34 -15.30
N ALA A 42 -8.30 5.53 -14.70
CA ALA A 42 -9.11 6.69 -15.06
C ALA A 42 -8.70 7.31 -16.40
N ILE A 43 -7.41 7.25 -16.73
CA ILE A 43 -6.84 7.80 -17.96
C ILE A 43 -6.97 6.80 -19.13
N TRP A 44 -6.97 5.50 -18.87
CA TRP A 44 -6.98 4.42 -19.86
C TRP A 44 -8.03 4.60 -20.96
N PRO A 45 -9.32 4.91 -20.66
CA PRO A 45 -10.35 5.08 -21.70
C PRO A 45 -10.09 6.31 -22.58
N ARG A 46 -9.45 7.34 -22.03
CA ARG A 46 -9.24 8.65 -22.68
C ARG A 46 -7.95 8.73 -23.50
N CYS A 47 -6.86 8.18 -22.99
CA CYS A 47 -5.54 8.30 -23.64
C CYS A 47 -5.18 7.13 -24.54
N LEU A 48 -5.62 5.91 -24.26
CA LEU A 48 -5.24 4.74 -25.07
C LEU A 48 -6.14 4.51 -26.27
N GLY A 49 -7.16 5.36 -26.48
CA GLY A 49 -8.00 5.42 -27.67
C GLY A 49 -8.21 4.04 -28.27
N LEU A 50 -9.17 3.28 -27.73
CA LEU A 50 -9.39 1.85 -27.97
C LEU A 50 -9.33 1.38 -29.44
N GLN A 51 -9.36 2.28 -30.42
CA GLN A 51 -8.97 1.98 -31.81
C GLN A 51 -7.58 1.34 -31.94
N SER A 52 -6.55 1.78 -31.21
CA SER A 52 -5.22 1.15 -31.25
C SER A 52 -5.22 -0.20 -30.52
N SER A 53 -5.96 -0.27 -29.39
CA SER A 53 -6.15 -1.50 -28.62
C SER A 53 -6.93 -2.58 -29.40
N ARG A 54 -7.89 -2.20 -30.25
CA ARG A 54 -8.66 -3.14 -31.10
C ARG A 54 -7.74 -3.99 -31.97
N GLY A 55 -6.73 -3.39 -32.60
CA GLY A 55 -5.75 -4.13 -33.40
C GLY A 55 -4.91 -5.10 -32.56
N GLY A 56 -4.45 -4.65 -31.40
CA GLY A 56 -3.67 -5.48 -30.47
C GLY A 56 -4.48 -6.65 -29.87
N ALA A 57 -5.73 -6.40 -29.48
CA ALA A 57 -6.62 -7.40 -28.92
C ALA A 57 -6.99 -8.50 -29.93
N VAL A 58 -7.27 -8.10 -31.19
CA VAL A 58 -7.51 -9.06 -32.28
C VAL A 58 -6.25 -9.91 -32.52
N GLY A 59 -5.07 -9.29 -32.59
CA GLY A 59 -3.81 -10.03 -32.73
C GLY A 59 -3.52 -10.98 -31.58
N ALA A 60 -3.83 -10.57 -30.34
CA ALA A 60 -3.69 -11.42 -29.16
C ALA A 60 -4.64 -12.63 -29.22
N LEU A 61 -5.92 -12.41 -29.57
CA LEU A 61 -6.88 -13.51 -29.79
C LEU A 61 -6.36 -14.47 -30.85
N GLN A 62 -5.93 -13.95 -32.00
CA GLN A 62 -5.46 -14.77 -33.11
C GLN A 62 -4.21 -15.57 -32.78
N THR A 63 -3.34 -15.06 -31.90
CA THR A 63 -2.05 -15.70 -31.60
C THR A 63 -2.15 -16.68 -30.43
N TYR A 64 -2.92 -16.35 -29.39
CA TYR A 64 -2.85 -17.03 -28.09
C TYR A 64 -4.09 -17.84 -27.73
N TYR A 65 -5.21 -17.67 -28.43
CA TYR A 65 -6.45 -18.39 -28.10
C TYR A 65 -6.30 -19.90 -28.31
N ALA A 66 -6.68 -20.67 -27.29
CA ALA A 66 -6.66 -22.13 -27.23
C ALA A 66 -5.26 -22.77 -27.44
N LEU A 67 -4.19 -22.06 -27.09
CA LEU A 67 -2.86 -22.65 -26.95
C LEU A 67 -2.65 -23.23 -25.53
N PRO A 68 -1.89 -24.34 -25.40
CA PRO A 68 -1.68 -25.01 -24.12
C PRO A 68 -0.96 -24.14 -23.08
N ASP A 69 -0.09 -23.22 -23.49
CA ASP A 69 0.58 -22.29 -22.55
C ASP A 69 -0.31 -21.10 -22.14
N PHE A 70 -1.47 -20.94 -22.79
CA PHE A 70 -2.35 -19.77 -22.66
C PHE A 70 -3.80 -20.15 -22.30
N GLU A 71 -3.96 -21.19 -21.49
CA GLU A 71 -5.28 -21.65 -21.02
C GLU A 71 -6.01 -20.56 -20.23
N HIS A 72 -5.32 -19.79 -19.38
CA HIS A 72 -5.92 -18.68 -18.63
C HIS A 72 -6.43 -17.56 -19.53
N PHE A 73 -5.74 -17.29 -20.64
CA PHE A 73 -6.19 -16.32 -21.63
C PHE A 73 -7.44 -16.83 -22.34
N THR A 74 -7.44 -18.11 -22.72
CA THR A 74 -8.59 -18.77 -23.36
C THR A 74 -9.82 -18.73 -22.45
N ALA A 75 -9.66 -19.11 -21.17
CA ALA A 75 -10.73 -19.07 -20.19
C ALA A 75 -11.25 -17.63 -19.95
N ALA A 76 -10.38 -16.62 -19.95
CA ALA A 76 -10.80 -15.23 -19.82
C ALA A 76 -11.60 -14.74 -21.03
N VAL A 77 -11.21 -15.15 -22.25
CA VAL A 77 -11.96 -14.85 -23.48
C VAL A 77 -13.31 -15.55 -23.45
N ASP A 78 -13.35 -16.83 -23.09
CA ASP A 78 -14.60 -17.60 -23.04
C ASP A 78 -15.57 -17.04 -21.99
N LEU A 79 -15.06 -16.64 -20.82
CA LEU A 79 -15.84 -15.95 -19.79
C LEU A 79 -16.41 -14.63 -20.32
N ALA A 80 -15.58 -13.81 -20.96
CA ALA A 80 -16.04 -12.53 -21.53
C ALA A 80 -17.15 -12.74 -22.57
N GLN A 81 -17.02 -13.78 -23.42
CA GLN A 81 -18.01 -14.11 -24.44
C GLN A 81 -19.34 -14.56 -23.85
N THR A 82 -19.31 -15.37 -22.78
CA THR A 82 -20.52 -15.83 -22.12
C THR A 82 -21.19 -14.76 -21.27
N GLU A 83 -20.43 -13.93 -20.56
CA GLU A 83 -20.95 -12.91 -19.64
C GLU A 83 -21.42 -11.65 -20.37
N LEU A 84 -20.72 -11.25 -21.43
CA LEU A 84 -21.04 -10.05 -22.22
C LEU A 84 -21.85 -10.36 -23.48
N GLU A 85 -22.25 -11.63 -23.67
CA GLU A 85 -23.06 -12.09 -24.81
C GLU A 85 -22.50 -11.62 -26.16
N CYS A 86 -21.20 -11.88 -26.37
CA CYS A 86 -20.42 -11.37 -27.50
C CYS A 86 -19.56 -12.47 -28.14
N CYS A 87 -19.00 -12.21 -29.32
CA CYS A 87 -18.12 -13.16 -30.00
C CYS A 87 -16.90 -12.48 -30.66
N GLY A 88 -15.72 -13.05 -30.41
CA GLY A 88 -14.44 -12.47 -30.84
C GLY A 88 -14.12 -11.16 -30.13
N MET A 89 -13.16 -10.39 -30.66
CA MET A 89 -12.78 -9.09 -30.09
C MET A 89 -13.63 -7.97 -30.69
N THR A 90 -13.62 -7.87 -32.01
CA THR A 90 -14.46 -6.96 -32.79
C THR A 90 -15.57 -7.68 -33.53
N ASP A 91 -15.33 -8.92 -33.95
CA ASP A 91 -16.27 -9.75 -34.72
C ASP A 91 -15.89 -11.24 -34.58
N ALA A 92 -16.86 -12.13 -34.77
CA ALA A 92 -16.64 -13.58 -34.86
C ALA A 92 -15.57 -13.96 -35.90
N ARG A 93 -15.44 -13.19 -37.00
CA ARG A 93 -14.41 -13.40 -38.04
C ARG A 93 -12.98 -13.28 -37.52
N ASN A 94 -12.76 -12.73 -36.32
CA ASN A 94 -11.44 -12.72 -35.72
C ASN A 94 -10.87 -14.14 -35.54
N TYR A 95 -11.72 -15.16 -35.45
CA TYR A 95 -11.30 -16.57 -35.37
C TYR A 95 -10.82 -17.17 -36.70
N ASP A 96 -11.25 -16.63 -37.86
CA ASP A 96 -10.93 -17.21 -39.18
C ASP A 96 -9.42 -17.31 -39.42
N MET A 97 -8.66 -16.30 -38.96
CA MET A 97 -7.20 -16.23 -39.07
C MET A 97 -6.47 -16.55 -37.76
N SER A 98 -7.17 -17.14 -36.77
CA SER A 98 -6.55 -17.51 -35.50
C SER A 98 -5.73 -18.80 -35.61
N ALA A 99 -4.68 -18.91 -34.79
CA ALA A 99 -3.90 -20.12 -34.64
C ALA A 99 -4.78 -21.32 -34.26
N TRP A 100 -5.82 -21.09 -33.45
CA TRP A 100 -6.82 -22.10 -33.10
C TRP A 100 -7.49 -22.72 -34.33
N GLN A 101 -7.95 -21.87 -35.26
CA GLN A 101 -8.64 -22.32 -36.47
C GLN A 101 -7.67 -22.91 -37.49
N LEU A 102 -6.54 -22.24 -37.73
CA LEU A 102 -5.53 -22.65 -38.72
C LEU A 102 -4.85 -23.97 -38.33
N ARG A 103 -4.57 -24.18 -37.04
CA ARG A 103 -3.95 -25.42 -36.54
C ARG A 103 -4.97 -26.49 -36.15
N ARG A 104 -6.27 -26.22 -36.28
CA ARG A 104 -7.38 -27.12 -35.92
C ARG A 104 -7.26 -27.63 -34.47
N LEU A 105 -6.99 -26.72 -33.54
CA LEU A 105 -6.88 -27.05 -32.11
C LEU A 105 -8.24 -27.37 -31.49
N GLY A 106 -9.34 -26.88 -32.07
CA GLY A 106 -10.71 -27.22 -31.68
C GLY A 106 -11.29 -28.44 -32.41
N PRO A 107 -12.44 -28.93 -31.93
CA PRO A 107 -13.28 -29.90 -32.66
C PRO A 107 -13.49 -29.53 -34.13
N ARG A 108 -13.49 -30.54 -35.00
CA ARG A 108 -13.59 -30.35 -36.46
C ARG A 108 -14.91 -29.71 -36.85
N GLY A 109 -14.86 -28.75 -37.78
CA GLY A 109 -16.04 -28.14 -38.38
C GLY A 109 -16.65 -26.99 -37.60
N MET A 110 -15.95 -26.45 -36.59
CA MET A 110 -16.40 -25.26 -35.87
C MET A 110 -15.83 -23.99 -36.52
N SER A 111 -16.70 -23.01 -36.77
CA SER A 111 -16.31 -21.67 -37.22
C SER A 111 -15.93 -20.77 -36.05
N VAL A 112 -16.56 -20.97 -34.90
CA VAL A 112 -16.35 -20.19 -33.66
C VAL A 112 -16.31 -21.12 -32.46
N PRO A 113 -15.66 -20.74 -31.36
CA PRO A 113 -15.73 -21.51 -30.12
C PRO A 113 -17.15 -21.54 -29.56
N LEU A 114 -17.46 -22.56 -28.75
CA LEU A 114 -18.80 -22.77 -28.21
C LEU A 114 -19.24 -21.68 -27.23
N SER A 115 -18.30 -20.95 -26.63
CA SER A 115 -18.52 -19.75 -25.80
C SER A 115 -19.22 -18.62 -26.57
N CYS A 116 -19.04 -18.53 -27.89
CA CYS A 116 -19.77 -17.58 -28.75
C CYS A 116 -21.24 -17.96 -29.01
N CYS A 117 -21.67 -19.16 -28.62
CA CYS A 117 -23.03 -19.62 -28.83
C CYS A 117 -23.94 -19.15 -27.70
N VAL A 118 -25.23 -18.98 -28.01
CA VAL A 118 -26.24 -18.75 -26.96
C VAL A 118 -26.32 -19.99 -26.06
N GLN A 119 -26.08 -19.77 -24.78
CA GLN A 119 -25.95 -20.81 -23.78
C GLN A 119 -27.30 -21.19 -23.16
N ASP A 120 -27.45 -22.46 -22.80
CA ASP A 120 -28.56 -22.94 -21.97
C ASP A 120 -28.29 -22.60 -20.50
N ARG A 121 -29.13 -21.73 -19.93
CA ARG A 121 -28.93 -21.13 -18.59
C ARG A 121 -28.87 -22.14 -17.46
N GLU A 122 -29.45 -23.33 -17.62
CA GLU A 122 -29.49 -24.35 -16.57
C GLU A 122 -28.22 -25.20 -16.49
N ARG A 123 -27.43 -25.24 -17.56
CA ARG A 123 -26.32 -26.21 -17.72
C ARG A 123 -24.98 -25.56 -18.06
N ALA A 124 -25.00 -24.31 -18.50
CA ALA A 124 -23.80 -23.66 -18.99
C ALA A 124 -22.91 -23.13 -17.85
N SER A 125 -21.62 -23.35 -18.02
CA SER A 125 -20.55 -22.63 -17.32
C SER A 125 -19.57 -22.11 -18.38
N TYR A 126 -18.85 -21.03 -18.11
CA TYR A 126 -17.83 -20.50 -19.03
C TYR A 126 -16.73 -21.54 -19.34
N LEU A 127 -16.45 -22.45 -18.40
CA LEU A 127 -15.51 -23.57 -18.58
C LEU A 127 -16.11 -24.76 -19.35
N ASN A 128 -17.44 -24.86 -19.38
CA ASN A 128 -18.16 -25.93 -20.07
C ASN A 128 -19.41 -25.34 -20.75
N PRO A 129 -19.22 -24.63 -21.88
CA PRO A 129 -20.32 -24.02 -22.61
C PRO A 129 -21.29 -25.09 -23.11
N ALA A 130 -22.56 -24.92 -22.74
CA ALA A 130 -23.67 -25.76 -23.16
C ALA A 130 -24.57 -24.95 -24.12
N PRO A 131 -24.28 -24.95 -25.43
CA PRO A 131 -25.07 -24.20 -26.41
C PRO A 131 -26.48 -24.78 -26.54
N VAL A 132 -27.49 -23.91 -26.67
CA VAL A 132 -28.89 -24.32 -26.94
C VAL A 132 -28.97 -25.16 -28.23
N ASN A 133 -28.22 -24.75 -29.25
CA ASN A 133 -28.08 -25.53 -30.47
C ASN A 133 -26.70 -25.32 -31.10
N ALA A 134 -25.79 -26.28 -30.86
CA ALA A 134 -24.42 -26.21 -31.39
C ALA A 134 -24.38 -26.14 -32.91
N SER A 135 -25.27 -26.86 -33.62
CA SER A 135 -25.23 -26.92 -35.09
C SER A 135 -25.62 -25.58 -35.73
N ARG A 136 -26.70 -24.96 -35.26
CA ARG A 136 -27.16 -23.64 -35.73
C ARG A 136 -26.16 -22.54 -35.38
N CYS A 137 -25.52 -22.65 -34.21
CA CYS A 137 -24.48 -21.71 -33.81
C CYS A 137 -23.26 -21.76 -34.74
N GLN A 138 -22.98 -22.85 -35.46
CA GLN A 138 -21.80 -22.99 -36.33
C GLN A 138 -22.08 -22.69 -37.81
N GLU A 139 -23.27 -22.17 -38.14
CA GLU A 139 -23.61 -21.78 -39.51
C GLU A 139 -22.75 -20.60 -40.01
N VAL A 140 -22.46 -20.56 -41.31
CA VAL A 140 -21.66 -19.48 -41.91
C VAL A 140 -22.33 -18.13 -41.74
N GLN A 141 -23.65 -18.09 -41.90
CA GLN A 141 -24.46 -16.90 -41.63
C GLN A 141 -24.80 -16.88 -40.12
N PRO A 142 -24.35 -15.87 -39.36
CA PRO A 142 -24.67 -15.80 -37.94
C PRO A 142 -26.18 -15.55 -37.76
N ASN A 143 -26.83 -16.40 -36.97
CA ASN A 143 -28.20 -16.18 -36.50
C ASN A 143 -28.16 -15.68 -35.05
N PRO A 144 -28.66 -14.47 -34.73
CA PRO A 144 -28.60 -13.89 -33.38
C PRO A 144 -29.33 -14.73 -32.33
N THR A 145 -30.24 -15.62 -32.73
CA THR A 145 -30.93 -16.53 -31.80
C THR A 145 -30.00 -17.62 -31.25
N PHE A 146 -28.94 -17.98 -31.98
CA PHE A 146 -28.06 -19.10 -31.63
C PHE A 146 -26.58 -18.73 -31.48
N ARG A 147 -26.16 -17.57 -31.98
CA ARG A 147 -24.79 -17.05 -31.88
C ARG A 147 -24.81 -15.58 -31.48
N TYR A 148 -23.94 -15.22 -30.54
CA TYR A 148 -23.68 -13.82 -30.21
C TYR A 148 -23.02 -13.09 -31.40
N VAL A 149 -23.64 -12.00 -31.82
CA VAL A 149 -23.22 -11.20 -32.98
C VAL A 149 -22.25 -10.07 -32.64
N PRO A 150 -22.40 -9.31 -31.53
CA PRO A 150 -21.50 -8.19 -31.28
C PRO A 150 -20.10 -8.67 -30.87
N GLY A 151 -19.06 -7.92 -31.25
CA GLY A 151 -17.71 -8.13 -30.72
C GLY A 151 -17.60 -7.69 -29.26
N CYS A 152 -16.75 -8.36 -28.48
CA CYS A 152 -16.69 -8.15 -27.04
C CYS A 152 -16.15 -6.79 -26.59
N LEU A 153 -15.32 -6.12 -27.39
CA LEU A 153 -14.69 -4.86 -26.98
C LEU A 153 -15.68 -3.71 -26.73
N GLY A 154 -16.83 -3.69 -27.42
CA GLY A 154 -17.87 -2.69 -27.20
C GLY A 154 -18.59 -2.88 -25.86
N PRO A 155 -19.29 -4.03 -25.68
CA PRO A 155 -19.96 -4.35 -24.43
C PRO A 155 -19.04 -4.32 -23.20
N LEU A 156 -17.77 -4.71 -23.35
CA LEU A 156 -16.78 -4.63 -22.26
C LEU A 156 -16.53 -3.18 -21.82
N GLU A 157 -16.43 -2.25 -22.77
CA GLU A 157 -16.27 -0.83 -22.46
C GLU A 157 -17.54 -0.27 -21.81
N ASP A 158 -18.72 -0.62 -22.33
CA ASP A 158 -20.00 -0.18 -21.76
C ASP A 158 -20.16 -0.69 -20.32
N TRP A 159 -19.82 -1.96 -20.07
CA TRP A 159 -19.80 -2.54 -18.73
C TRP A 159 -18.81 -1.82 -17.81
N TYR A 160 -17.61 -1.51 -18.30
CA TYR A 160 -16.61 -0.79 -17.52
C TYR A 160 -17.08 0.63 -17.16
N GLN A 161 -17.65 1.36 -18.11
CA GLN A 161 -18.21 2.70 -17.88
C GLN A 161 -19.35 2.66 -16.86
N GLN A 162 -20.20 1.64 -16.89
CA GLN A 162 -21.28 1.46 -15.93
C GLN A 162 -20.77 1.21 -14.51
N GLN A 163 -19.71 0.40 -14.35
CA GLN A 163 -19.14 0.06 -13.05
C GLN A 163 -18.07 1.05 -12.57
N TYR A 164 -17.66 2.00 -13.40
CA TYR A 164 -16.56 2.94 -13.13
C TYR A 164 -16.72 3.66 -11.79
N LEU A 165 -17.92 4.17 -11.48
CA LEU A 165 -18.16 4.87 -10.21
C LEU A 165 -17.99 3.96 -9.00
N ILE A 166 -18.44 2.71 -9.09
CA ILE A 166 -18.33 1.72 -8.01
C ILE A 166 -16.86 1.35 -7.79
N LEU A 167 -16.11 1.12 -8.87
CA LEU A 167 -14.67 0.82 -8.82
C LEU A 167 -13.89 1.98 -8.22
N MET A 168 -14.15 3.22 -8.67
CA MET A 168 -13.49 4.42 -8.14
C MET A 168 -13.81 4.66 -6.66
N LEU A 169 -15.06 4.46 -6.26
CA LEU A 169 -15.46 4.57 -4.85
C LEU A 169 -14.75 3.49 -4.01
N GLY A 170 -14.67 2.25 -4.50
CA GLY A 170 -13.95 1.17 -3.84
C GLY A 170 -12.48 1.50 -3.63
N LEU A 171 -11.78 1.96 -4.67
CA LEU A 171 -10.38 2.40 -4.59
C LEU A 171 -10.21 3.55 -3.59
N PHE A 172 -11.13 4.52 -3.58
CA PHE A 172 -11.10 5.63 -2.65
C PHE A 172 -11.23 5.19 -1.19
N ILE A 173 -12.17 4.29 -0.90
CA ILE A 173 -12.37 3.75 0.46
C ILE A 173 -11.12 2.98 0.94
N VAL A 174 -10.53 2.15 0.08
CA VAL A 174 -9.32 1.40 0.41
C VAL A 174 -8.13 2.35 0.66
N ALA A 175 -8.01 3.41 -0.15
CA ALA A 175 -6.99 4.44 0.05
C ALA A 175 -7.14 5.17 1.39
N LEU A 176 -8.38 5.55 1.77
CA LEU A 176 -8.67 6.16 3.08
C LEU A 176 -8.32 5.23 4.24
N PHE A 177 -8.67 3.94 4.13
CA PHE A 177 -8.34 2.95 5.15
C PHE A 177 -6.82 2.82 5.33
N LYS A 178 -6.07 2.72 4.24
CA LYS A 178 -4.59 2.67 4.27
C LYS A 178 -3.98 3.96 4.83
N LEU A 179 -4.54 5.12 4.49
CA LEU A 179 -4.11 6.40 5.05
C LEU A 179 -4.31 6.44 6.57
N GLY A 180 -5.44 5.94 7.07
CA GLY A 180 -5.71 5.81 8.51
C GLY A 180 -4.70 4.92 9.22
N VAL A 181 -4.34 3.78 8.62
CA VAL A 181 -3.28 2.89 9.13
C VAL A 181 -1.93 3.61 9.18
N LEU A 182 -1.55 4.33 8.12
CA LEU A 182 -0.31 5.11 8.08
C LEU A 182 -0.27 6.17 9.19
N LEU A 183 -1.33 6.97 9.34
CA LEU A 183 -1.40 8.00 10.39
C LEU A 183 -1.33 7.40 11.79
N SER A 184 -2.01 6.27 12.03
CA SER A 184 -1.97 5.54 13.30
C SER A 184 -0.55 5.04 13.62
N THR A 185 0.14 4.45 12.64
CA THR A 185 1.53 3.99 12.82
C THR A 185 2.49 5.15 13.09
N ILE A 186 2.35 6.27 12.37
CA ILE A 186 3.14 7.50 12.61
C ILE A 186 2.91 8.02 14.03
N PHE A 187 1.66 8.11 14.46
CA PHE A 187 1.31 8.59 15.80
C PHE A 187 1.89 7.68 16.90
N SER A 188 1.81 6.37 16.73
CA SER A 188 2.46 5.39 17.61
C SER A 188 3.99 5.54 17.61
N CYS A 189 4.62 5.70 16.44
CA CYS A 189 6.05 5.98 16.32
C CYS A 189 6.48 7.24 17.08
N ILE A 190 5.73 8.34 16.93
CA ILE A 190 6.00 9.61 17.62
C ILE A 190 5.86 9.44 19.13
N ARG A 191 4.80 8.76 19.60
CA ARG A 191 4.60 8.46 21.03
C ARG A 191 5.73 7.60 21.60
N LEU A 192 6.14 6.56 20.88
CA LEU A 192 7.26 5.69 21.29
C LEU A 192 8.58 6.46 21.32
N ARG A 193 8.87 7.31 20.32
CA ARG A 193 10.05 8.19 20.32
C ARG A 193 10.04 9.14 21.50
N ARG A 194 8.90 9.79 21.78
CA ARG A 194 8.75 10.72 22.91
C ARG A 194 8.96 10.01 24.26
N ARG A 195 8.40 8.81 24.44
CA ARG A 195 8.59 8.01 25.66
C ARG A 195 10.05 7.58 25.85
N LYS A 196 10.74 7.20 24.77
CA LYS A 196 12.16 6.86 24.82
C LYS A 196 13.04 8.08 25.13
N GLN A 197 12.77 9.24 24.53
CA GLN A 197 13.46 10.49 24.84
C GLN A 197 13.31 10.84 26.33
N ILE A 198 12.12 10.70 26.90
CA ILE A 198 11.88 10.91 28.34
C ILE A 198 12.68 9.91 29.19
N LEU A 199 12.71 8.62 28.83
CA LEU A 199 13.51 7.63 29.55
C LEU A 199 15.02 7.91 29.45
N GLN A 200 15.51 8.35 28.29
CA GLN A 200 16.92 8.71 28.10
C GLN A 200 17.31 9.95 28.92
N THR A 201 16.45 10.98 28.98
CA THR A 201 16.72 12.15 29.83
C THR A 201 16.70 11.81 31.31
N PHE A 202 15.80 10.92 31.76
CA PHE A 202 15.84 10.40 33.14
C PHE A 202 17.10 9.58 33.43
N SER A 203 17.51 8.71 32.50
CA SER A 203 18.73 7.91 32.66
C SER A 203 19.99 8.79 32.71
N MET A 204 20.10 9.80 31.84
CA MET A 204 21.20 10.78 31.90
C MET A 204 21.22 11.56 33.22
N LYS A 205 20.06 12.02 33.71
CA LYS A 205 19.96 12.72 35.01
C LYS A 205 20.33 11.81 36.18
N SER A 206 19.94 10.54 36.14
CA SER A 206 20.31 9.56 37.17
C SER A 206 21.81 9.27 37.17
N LEU A 207 22.43 9.16 36.00
CA LEU A 207 23.88 8.97 35.89
C LEU A 207 24.64 10.19 36.41
N ASP A 208 24.23 11.40 36.03
CA ASP A 208 24.81 12.65 36.53
C ASP A 208 24.65 12.80 38.05
N ASN A 209 23.47 12.47 38.60
CA ASN A 209 23.24 12.50 40.04
C ASN A 209 24.13 11.51 40.81
N ASN A 210 24.25 10.27 40.34
CA ASN A 210 25.16 9.28 40.95
C ASN A 210 26.63 9.72 40.86
N THR A 211 27.03 10.35 39.75
CA THR A 211 28.41 10.85 39.58
C THR A 211 28.70 11.99 40.55
N ASN A 212 27.73 12.89 40.77
CA ASN A 212 27.84 13.96 41.75
C ASN A 212 27.93 13.42 43.19
N GLU A 213 27.08 12.48 43.60
CA GLU A 213 27.15 11.87 44.95
C GLU A 213 28.52 11.24 45.23
N ASN A 214 29.06 10.47 44.27
CA ASN A 214 30.38 9.85 44.40
C ASN A 214 31.52 10.89 44.56
N ILE A 215 31.39 12.09 43.95
CA ILE A 215 32.38 13.17 44.10
C ILE A 215 32.38 13.73 45.53
N TYR A 216 31.20 13.92 46.14
CA TYR A 216 31.11 14.40 47.52
C TYR A 216 31.62 13.36 48.52
N GLU A 217 31.30 12.08 48.33
CA GLU A 217 31.84 11.00 49.16
C GLU A 217 33.36 10.89 49.05
N SER A 218 33.95 11.01 47.85
CA SER A 218 35.41 10.98 47.68
C SER A 218 36.10 12.17 48.37
N LYS A 219 35.49 13.35 48.35
CA LYS A 219 36.01 14.53 49.08
C LYS A 219 35.85 14.38 50.58
N LEU A 220 34.77 13.78 51.06
CA LEU A 220 34.55 13.53 52.49
C LEU A 220 35.52 12.46 53.03
N SER A 221 35.81 11.42 52.26
CA SER A 221 36.77 10.38 52.62
C SER A 221 38.22 10.85 52.54
N ALA A 222 38.58 11.72 51.58
CA ALA A 222 39.89 12.39 51.57
C ALA A 222 40.13 13.34 52.75
N VAL A 223 39.07 13.81 53.41
CA VAL A 223 39.15 14.67 54.62
C VAL A 223 39.35 13.85 55.90
N HIS A 224 39.07 12.53 55.88
CA HIS A 224 39.14 11.71 57.09
C HIS A 224 40.52 11.11 57.41
N ASP A 225 41.50 11.28 56.51
CA ASP A 225 42.87 10.74 56.67
C ASP A 225 43.91 11.78 57.15
N GLU A 226 43.54 13.03 57.44
CA GLU A 226 44.47 13.96 58.10
C GLU A 226 44.29 13.92 59.63
N PRO A 227 45.34 13.61 60.41
CA PRO A 227 45.29 13.73 61.86
C PRO A 227 45.11 15.20 62.24
N ILE A 228 44.12 15.46 63.11
CA ILE A 228 43.83 16.80 63.64
C ILE A 228 45.03 17.27 64.48
N THR A 229 45.95 18.00 63.88
CA THR A 229 46.92 18.85 64.58
C THR A 229 46.68 20.31 64.25
N ALA A 230 45.54 20.84 64.68
CA ALA A 230 45.31 22.27 64.68
C ALA A 230 45.84 22.87 65.99
N LYS A 231 47.01 23.50 65.93
CA LYS A 231 47.47 24.46 66.94
C LYS A 231 46.47 25.61 66.98
N TYR A 232 45.85 25.86 68.13
CA TYR A 232 45.01 27.04 68.32
C TYR A 232 45.90 28.29 68.31
N THR A 233 45.87 29.03 67.21
CA THR A 233 46.37 30.42 67.14
C THR A 233 45.18 31.37 67.13
N GLN A 234 45.07 32.15 68.20
CA GLN A 234 44.05 33.18 68.40
C GLN A 234 44.30 34.32 67.40
N PRO A 235 43.35 34.68 66.51
CA PRO A 235 43.54 35.83 65.63
C PRO A 235 43.29 37.12 66.41
N ASN A 236 44.27 38.03 66.36
CA ASN A 236 44.17 39.39 66.86
C ASN A 236 43.07 40.18 66.13
N ASN A 237 42.39 41.03 66.90
CA ASN A 237 41.41 42.02 66.43
C ASN A 237 41.86 42.71 65.14
N PHE A 238 41.12 42.46 64.06
CA PHE A 238 41.13 43.34 62.89
C PHE A 238 39.69 43.62 62.48
N TYR A 239 39.32 44.88 62.68
CA TYR A 239 38.09 45.50 62.25
C TYR A 239 38.01 45.45 60.71
N SER A 240 37.00 44.82 60.12
CA SER A 240 36.75 44.91 58.68
C SER A 240 35.61 45.91 58.41
N PRO A 241 35.78 46.94 57.57
CA PRO A 241 34.67 47.79 57.16
C PRO A 241 33.79 47.03 56.16
N ARG A 242 32.47 46.98 56.41
CA ARG A 242 31.50 46.46 55.44
C ARG A 242 31.37 47.43 54.28
N ILE A 243 31.79 47.02 53.08
CA ILE A 243 31.52 47.77 51.85
C ILE A 243 30.10 47.41 51.38
N ARG A 244 29.20 48.40 51.35
CA ARG A 244 27.81 48.27 50.89
C ARG A 244 27.77 48.26 49.36
N ASN A 245 27.07 47.28 48.77
CA ASN A 245 26.92 47.12 47.32
C ASN A 245 26.06 48.26 46.71
N PRO A 246 26.60 49.10 45.80
CA PRO A 246 25.97 50.36 45.37
C PRO A 246 24.89 50.23 44.27
N ARG A 247 24.36 49.03 43.99
CA ARG A 247 23.41 48.83 42.88
C ARG A 247 21.92 48.65 43.25
N ILE A 248 21.55 48.80 44.52
CA ILE A 248 20.17 48.54 44.98
C ILE A 248 19.42 49.81 45.43
N PHE A 249 20.11 50.94 45.68
CA PHE A 249 19.47 52.20 46.07
C PHE A 249 20.00 53.36 45.24
N HIS A 250 19.19 53.82 44.29
CA HIS A 250 19.59 54.78 43.26
C HIS A 250 19.61 56.25 43.69
N ASN A 251 19.37 56.56 44.97
CA ASN A 251 19.35 57.94 45.46
C ASN A 251 20.10 58.06 46.79
N ARG A 252 21.16 58.88 46.77
CA ARG A 252 22.01 59.37 47.88
C ARG A 252 23.25 58.52 48.21
N PRO A 253 24.39 58.82 47.57
CA PRO A 253 25.70 58.29 47.94
C PRO A 253 26.31 59.21 48.99
N ASN A 254 26.36 58.78 50.25
CA ASN A 254 27.28 59.22 51.33
C ASN A 254 26.56 59.11 52.69
N GLU A 255 26.52 57.90 53.24
CA GLU A 255 26.32 57.69 54.67
C GLU A 255 26.96 56.35 55.06
N VAL A 256 27.85 56.40 56.06
CA VAL A 256 28.74 55.33 56.50
C VAL A 256 28.10 54.65 57.72
N VAL A 257 28.04 53.32 57.73
CA VAL A 257 27.83 52.50 58.95
C VAL A 257 28.81 51.34 58.91
#